data_AF-A0A6J8EUF7-F1
#
_entry.id   AF-A0A6J8EUF7-F1
#
_cell.length_a   1.000
_cell.length_b   1.000
_cell.length_c   1.000
_cell.angle_alpha   90.00
_cell.angle_beta   90.00
_cell.angle_gamma   90.00
#
_symmetry.space_group_name_H-M   'P 1'
#
loop_
_entity.id
_entity.type
_entity.pdbx_description
1 polymer ?
#
loop_
_entity_poly.entity_id
_entity_poly.type
_entity_poly.pdbx_seq_one_letter_code
_entity_poly.pdbx_strand_id
1 'polypeptide(L)'
;MGNSGNMVRTAHGYSAETLPFVETISPQLRKNIISDDEVQALAPHANAIPTPCLHPFDDGLNLKIDELWDASLSESTRLTYKSAFKCFRTFLVMNGQPCSEVNLPYVKEDLLVYFVTYCQKTLNLKHQTIKLYLAGVRHYYIRFLGYDPMANAIRLPVILRGIKKSQNNVVQERLPITSSILNKLCALLSKGIFSPVLDLMFQCAFKLHFRFS
;
A
#
# COMPACT_ATOMS: atom_id res chain seq x y z
N MET A 1 12.20 -56.23 -25.81
CA MET A 1 11.18 -56.80 -24.90
C MET A 1 11.35 -56.08 -23.57
N GLY A 2 10.62 -55.04 -23.18
CA GLY A 2 9.25 -54.68 -23.48
C GLY A 2 8.33 -55.15 -22.35
N ASN A 3 8.30 -54.45 -21.21
CA ASN A 3 7.05 -54.25 -20.49
C ASN A 3 7.07 -52.94 -19.68
N SER A 4 6.02 -52.15 -19.91
CA SER A 4 5.90 -50.74 -19.60
C SER A 4 5.37 -50.51 -18.18
N GLY A 5 6.04 -49.65 -17.42
CA GLY A 5 5.52 -49.10 -16.18
C GLY A 5 4.40 -48.10 -16.46
N ASN A 6 3.19 -48.41 -16.00
CA ASN A 6 2.03 -47.55 -16.16
C ASN A 6 2.08 -46.44 -15.10
N MET A 7 2.71 -45.30 -15.42
CA MET A 7 2.71 -44.11 -14.57
C MET A 7 1.44 -43.28 -14.84
N VAL A 8 0.48 -43.36 -13.92
CA VAL A 8 -0.65 -42.43 -13.88
C VAL A 8 -0.16 -41.13 -13.24
N ARG A 9 -0.03 -40.07 -14.05
CA ARG A 9 0.20 -38.69 -13.57
C ARG A 9 -1.15 -38.07 -13.21
N THR A 10 -1.39 -37.83 -11.93
CA THR A 10 -2.42 -36.90 -11.46
C THR A 10 -1.84 -35.49 -11.39
N ALA A 11 -2.66 -34.49 -11.67
CA ALA A 11 -2.23 -33.13 -12.00
C ALA A 11 -1.75 -32.30 -10.79
N HIS A 12 -1.84 -32.80 -9.55
CA HIS A 12 -1.50 -32.04 -8.34
C HIS A 12 -0.73 -32.93 -7.35
N GLY A 13 0.58 -32.66 -7.20
CA GLY A 13 1.36 -33.08 -6.03
C GLY A 13 1.53 -34.58 -5.77
N TYR A 14 2.53 -34.91 -4.97
CA TYR A 14 2.86 -36.28 -4.60
C TYR A 14 1.73 -36.94 -3.80
N SER A 15 1.44 -38.21 -4.08
CA SER A 15 0.47 -39.00 -3.30
C SER A 15 1.01 -39.21 -1.88
N ALA A 16 0.17 -38.96 -0.86
CA ALA A 16 0.52 -39.06 0.56
C ALA A 16 1.05 -40.46 0.96
N GLU A 17 0.79 -41.47 0.14
CA GLU A 17 1.25 -42.86 0.26
C GLU A 17 2.78 -43.02 0.13
N THR A 18 3.49 -42.02 -0.42
CA THR A 18 4.94 -42.08 -0.72
C THR A 18 5.84 -41.38 0.30
N LEU A 19 5.29 -40.86 1.40
CA LEU A 19 6.09 -40.25 2.46
C LEU A 19 6.58 -41.30 3.46
N PRO A 20 7.86 -41.27 3.86
CA PRO A 20 8.38 -42.18 4.88
C PRO A 20 7.61 -42.00 6.19
N PHE A 21 7.22 -43.14 6.77
CA PHE A 21 6.36 -43.24 7.94
C PHE A 21 7.07 -42.66 9.18
N VAL A 22 6.78 -41.41 9.53
CA VAL A 22 7.14 -40.84 10.83
C VAL A 22 5.89 -40.92 11.71
N GLU A 23 5.87 -41.95 12.54
CA GLU A 23 4.78 -42.28 13.45
C GLU A 23 4.79 -41.31 14.64
N THR A 24 4.17 -40.14 14.50
CA THR A 24 4.06 -39.15 15.60
C THR A 24 2.65 -38.97 16.14
N ILE A 25 1.67 -39.72 15.63
CA ILE A 25 0.27 -39.52 16.01
C ILE A 25 -0.39 -40.87 16.27
N SER A 26 -0.98 -41.02 17.46
CA SER A 26 -1.56 -42.30 17.90
C SER A 26 -2.72 -42.75 16.98
N PRO A 27 -2.90 -44.07 16.77
CA PRO A 27 -3.98 -44.61 15.93
C PRO A 27 -5.39 -44.23 16.40
N GLN A 28 -5.54 -43.88 17.67
CA GLN A 28 -6.82 -43.45 18.25
C GLN A 28 -7.20 -42.04 17.80
N LEU A 29 -6.23 -41.13 17.61
CA LEU A 29 -6.50 -39.78 17.10
C LEU A 29 -6.93 -39.81 15.62
N ARG A 30 -6.40 -40.76 14.83
CA ARG A 30 -6.85 -40.97 13.44
C ARG A 30 -8.32 -41.36 13.34
N LYS A 31 -8.84 -42.17 14.26
CA LYS A 31 -10.25 -42.59 14.24
C LYS A 31 -11.20 -41.44 14.57
N ASN A 32 -10.80 -40.50 15.42
CA ASN A 32 -11.63 -39.35 15.78
C ASN A 32 -11.65 -38.27 14.68
N ILE A 33 -10.64 -38.19 13.82
CA ILE A 33 -10.62 -37.23 12.70
C ILE A 33 -11.57 -37.66 11.57
N ILE A 34 -11.84 -38.96 11.41
CA ILE A 34 -12.65 -39.49 10.31
C ILE A 34 -14.16 -39.40 10.59
N SER A 35 -14.58 -39.18 11.83
CA SER A 35 -16.00 -39.27 12.21
C SER A 35 -16.80 -37.96 12.15
N ASP A 36 -16.19 -36.80 11.89
CA ASP A 36 -16.88 -35.50 11.96
C ASP A 36 -17.04 -34.78 10.60
N ASP A 37 -17.13 -35.52 9.49
CA ASP A 37 -17.46 -34.94 8.17
C ASP A 37 -18.67 -35.64 7.52
N GLU A 38 -19.89 -35.27 7.96
CA GLU A 38 -21.02 -35.19 7.01
C GLU A 38 -20.95 -33.83 6.28
N VAL A 39 -20.07 -33.74 5.29
CA VAL A 39 -20.06 -32.62 4.34
C VAL A 39 -21.20 -32.82 3.34
N GLN A 40 -22.32 -32.13 3.56
CA GLN A 40 -23.34 -31.96 2.53
C GLN A 40 -22.79 -31.10 1.38
N ALA A 41 -22.73 -31.70 0.19
CA ALA A 41 -22.27 -31.05 -1.03
C ALA A 41 -23.37 -30.23 -1.74
N LEU A 42 -22.96 -29.04 -2.20
CA LEU A 42 -23.38 -28.29 -3.39
C LEU A 42 -24.71 -27.51 -3.42
N ALA A 43 -24.59 -26.17 -3.47
CA ALA A 43 -25.35 -25.28 -4.36
C ALA A 43 -24.48 -24.05 -4.77
N PRO A 44 -24.69 -23.46 -5.97
CA PRO A 44 -23.76 -22.52 -6.61
C PRO A 44 -23.99 -21.05 -6.23
N HIS A 45 -22.91 -20.27 -6.37
CA HIS A 45 -22.81 -18.80 -6.36
C HIS A 45 -24.11 -17.98 -6.28
N ALA A 46 -24.29 -17.31 -5.15
CA ALA A 46 -24.95 -16.01 -5.07
C ALA A 46 -24.12 -15.10 -4.14
N ASN A 47 -23.87 -13.87 -4.57
CA ASN A 47 -23.20 -12.83 -3.80
C ASN A 47 -23.99 -12.53 -2.52
N ALA A 48 -23.65 -13.17 -1.42
CA ALA A 48 -24.16 -12.81 -0.10
C ALA A 48 -23.13 -11.91 0.59
N ILE A 49 -23.56 -10.68 0.86
CA ILE A 49 -22.96 -9.78 1.85
C ILE A 49 -22.79 -10.59 3.14
N PRO A 50 -21.64 -10.52 3.85
CA PRO A 50 -21.60 -10.99 5.22
C PRO A 50 -22.53 -10.08 6.02
N THR A 51 -23.77 -10.51 6.20
CA THR A 51 -24.69 -9.92 7.17
C THR A 51 -23.96 -9.97 8.51
N PRO A 52 -23.82 -8.87 9.25
CA PRO A 52 -23.26 -8.93 10.60
C PRO A 52 -24.17 -9.84 11.41
N CYS A 53 -23.66 -10.99 11.82
CA CYS A 53 -24.35 -11.85 12.78
C CYS A 53 -24.44 -11.04 14.09
N LEU A 54 -25.56 -10.35 14.30
CA LEU A 54 -25.93 -9.70 15.55
C LEU A 54 -26.25 -10.80 16.57
N HIS A 55 -25.21 -11.48 17.06
CA HIS A 55 -25.27 -12.02 18.40
C HIS A 55 -25.12 -10.84 19.35
N PRO A 56 -26.09 -10.57 20.24
CA PRO A 56 -25.90 -9.62 21.33
C PRO A 56 -24.91 -10.26 22.30
N PHE A 57 -23.63 -10.17 21.99
CA PHE A 57 -22.59 -10.33 23.01
C PHE A 57 -22.73 -9.17 23.98
N ASP A 58 -22.59 -9.49 25.27
CA ASP A 58 -22.65 -8.59 26.43
C ASP A 58 -22.19 -7.16 26.10
N ASP A 59 -23.04 -6.16 26.30
CA ASP A 59 -22.77 -4.75 25.93
C ASP A 59 -21.48 -4.23 26.57
N GLY A 60 -21.10 -4.77 27.74
CA GLY A 60 -19.81 -4.47 28.39
C GLY A 60 -18.60 -4.95 27.57
N LEU A 61 -18.73 -6.06 26.85
CA LEU A 61 -17.66 -6.62 26.03
C LEU A 61 -17.46 -5.82 24.74
N ASN A 62 -18.54 -5.33 24.13
CA ASN A 62 -18.46 -4.43 22.96
C ASN A 62 -17.75 -3.11 23.31
N LEU A 63 -18.07 -2.51 24.48
CA LEU A 63 -17.36 -1.33 24.96
C LEU A 63 -15.87 -1.58 25.18
N LYS A 64 -15.51 -2.75 25.72
CA LYS A 64 -14.09 -3.10 25.91
C LYS A 64 -13.37 -3.36 24.59
N ILE A 65 -14.03 -3.97 23.63
CA ILE A 65 -13.51 -4.13 22.26
C ILE A 65 -13.21 -2.76 21.66
N ASP A 66 -14.14 -1.82 21.78
CA ASP A 66 -13.98 -0.45 21.28
C ASP A 66 -12.81 0.27 21.96
N GLU A 67 -12.68 0.16 23.28
CA GLU A 67 -11.56 0.71 24.05
C GLU A 67 -10.21 0.12 23.61
N LEU A 68 -10.15 -1.20 23.37
CA LEU A 68 -8.94 -1.88 22.90
C LEU A 68 -8.59 -1.47 21.46
N TRP A 69 -9.58 -1.33 20.59
CA TRP A 69 -9.39 -0.78 19.25
C TRP A 69 -8.83 0.64 19.34
N ASP A 70 -9.37 1.47 20.22
CA ASP A 70 -8.89 2.83 20.39
C ASP A 70 -7.48 2.89 21.00
N ALA A 71 -7.14 1.98 21.92
CA ALA A 71 -5.81 1.85 22.50
C ALA A 71 -4.76 1.29 21.51
N SER A 72 -5.20 0.62 20.43
CA SER A 72 -4.29 0.06 19.42
C SER A 72 -3.54 1.11 18.60
N LEU A 73 -3.97 2.37 18.64
CA LEU A 73 -3.37 3.49 17.91
C LEU A 73 -3.04 4.65 18.84
N SER A 74 -1.92 5.33 18.56
CA SER A 74 -1.66 6.63 19.18
C SER A 74 -2.69 7.67 18.74
N GLU A 75 -2.94 8.66 19.59
CA GLU A 75 -3.91 9.71 19.30
C GLU A 75 -3.57 10.51 18.03
N SER A 76 -2.29 10.79 17.80
CA SER A 76 -1.81 11.43 16.57
C SER A 76 -2.12 10.59 15.31
N THR A 77 -1.99 9.26 15.40
CA THR A 77 -2.33 8.34 14.31
C THR A 77 -3.84 8.30 14.08
N ARG A 78 -4.64 8.29 15.17
CA ARG A 78 -6.11 8.32 15.11
C ARG A 78 -6.62 9.56 14.37
N LEU A 79 -6.09 10.74 14.71
CA LEU A 79 -6.44 12.00 14.05
C LEU A 79 -6.07 12.00 12.56
N THR A 80 -4.92 11.42 12.24
CA THR A 80 -4.46 11.31 10.85
C THR A 80 -5.36 10.38 10.04
N TYR A 81 -5.73 9.22 10.60
CA TYR A 81 -6.63 8.27 9.96
C TYR A 81 -8.05 8.84 9.83
N LYS A 82 -8.54 9.56 10.84
CA LYS A 82 -9.81 10.28 10.77
C LYS A 82 -9.83 11.32 9.64
N SER A 83 -8.73 12.07 9.49
CA SER A 83 -8.57 13.05 8.41
C SER A 83 -8.52 12.38 7.03
N ALA A 84 -7.79 11.27 6.91
CA ALA A 84 -7.75 10.47 5.70
C ALA A 84 -9.14 9.94 5.31
N PHE A 85 -9.87 9.38 6.27
CA PHE A 85 -11.21 8.87 6.04
C PHE A 85 -12.19 9.98 5.66
N LYS A 86 -12.12 11.15 6.30
CA LYS A 86 -12.91 12.32 5.90
C LYS A 86 -12.63 12.73 4.46
N CYS A 87 -11.36 12.76 4.05
CA CYS A 87 -10.98 13.04 2.67
C CYS A 87 -11.57 12.01 1.69
N PHE A 88 -11.51 10.72 2.05
CA PHE A 88 -12.11 9.65 1.27
C PHE A 88 -13.63 9.79 1.15
N ARG A 89 -14.33 10.13 2.24
CA ARG A 89 -15.78 10.40 2.21
C ARG A 89 -16.14 11.55 1.29
N THR A 90 -15.39 12.66 1.35
CA THR A 90 -15.59 13.78 0.42
C THR A 90 -15.43 13.32 -1.03
N PHE A 91 -14.41 12.52 -1.32
CA PHE A 91 -14.22 11.93 -2.65
C PHE A 91 -15.39 11.03 -3.07
N LEU A 92 -15.95 10.21 -2.16
CA LEU A 92 -17.11 9.36 -2.46
C LEU A 92 -18.34 10.20 -2.83
N VAL A 93 -18.63 11.24 -2.04
CA VAL A 93 -19.76 12.15 -2.29
C VAL A 93 -19.58 12.87 -3.63
N MET A 94 -18.36 13.32 -3.95
CA MET A 94 -18.05 13.94 -5.24
C MET A 94 -18.27 13.03 -6.45
N ASN A 95 -18.13 11.71 -6.28
CA ASN A 95 -18.37 10.71 -7.33
C ASN A 95 -19.80 10.12 -7.27
N GLY A 96 -20.72 10.77 -6.55
CA GLY A 96 -22.12 10.37 -6.47
C GLY A 96 -22.37 9.07 -5.71
N GLN A 97 -21.41 8.61 -4.89
CA GLN A 97 -21.60 7.43 -4.05
C GLN A 97 -22.30 7.81 -2.74
N PRO A 98 -23.40 7.14 -2.35
CA PRO A 98 -24.03 7.39 -1.07
C PRO A 98 -23.08 6.94 0.05
N CYS A 99 -22.68 7.88 0.91
CA CYS A 99 -21.80 7.60 2.03
C CYS A 99 -22.40 8.15 3.32
N SER A 100 -22.92 7.27 4.17
CA SER A 100 -23.35 7.58 5.54
C SER A 100 -22.36 6.99 6.55
N GLU A 101 -22.30 7.54 7.75
CA GLU A 101 -21.44 7.00 8.84
C GLU A 101 -21.84 5.59 9.25
N VAL A 102 -23.12 5.27 9.07
CA VAL A 102 -23.72 3.98 9.45
C VAL A 102 -23.69 2.97 8.30
N ASN A 103 -23.58 3.45 7.04
CA ASN A 103 -23.56 2.60 5.85
C ASN A 103 -22.45 3.09 4.91
N LEU A 104 -21.28 2.47 5.04
CA LEU A 104 -20.17 2.63 4.12
C LEU A 104 -20.41 1.75 2.88
N PRO A 105 -20.22 2.28 1.66
CA PRO A 105 -20.38 1.49 0.45
C PRO A 105 -19.29 0.43 0.33
N TYR A 106 -19.59 -0.68 -0.34
CA TYR A 106 -18.60 -1.70 -0.65
C TYR A 106 -17.53 -1.15 -1.60
N VAL A 107 -16.29 -1.08 -1.12
CA VAL A 107 -15.14 -0.57 -1.88
C VAL A 107 -14.54 -1.67 -2.74
N LYS A 108 -14.66 -1.48 -4.06
CA LYS A 108 -13.91 -2.25 -5.06
C LYS A 108 -12.52 -1.62 -5.29
N GLU A 109 -11.61 -2.42 -5.84
CA GLU A 109 -10.26 -1.95 -6.18
C GLU A 109 -10.28 -0.69 -7.07
N ASP A 110 -11.16 -0.62 -8.07
CA ASP A 110 -11.25 0.54 -8.97
C ASP A 110 -11.44 1.84 -8.21
N LEU A 111 -12.29 1.84 -7.18
CA LEU A 111 -12.59 3.03 -6.38
C LEU A 111 -11.36 3.51 -5.59
N LEU A 112 -10.55 2.57 -5.09
CA LEU A 112 -9.26 2.90 -4.45
C LEU A 112 -8.28 3.49 -5.47
N VAL A 113 -8.22 2.93 -6.68
CA VAL A 113 -7.36 3.45 -7.75
C VAL A 113 -7.78 4.86 -8.15
N TYR A 114 -9.09 5.12 -8.30
CA TYR A 114 -9.61 6.46 -8.59
C TYR A 114 -9.29 7.44 -7.45
N PHE A 115 -9.48 7.03 -6.20
CA PHE A 115 -9.16 7.86 -5.04
C PHE A 115 -7.68 8.25 -4.99
N VAL A 116 -6.78 7.28 -5.15
CA VAL A 116 -5.33 7.54 -5.15
C VAL A 116 -4.93 8.46 -6.30
N THR A 117 -5.54 8.27 -7.47
CA THR A 117 -5.33 9.15 -8.63
C THR A 117 -5.84 10.56 -8.37
N TYR A 118 -7.00 10.71 -7.72
CA TYR A 118 -7.54 12.00 -7.28
C TYR A 118 -6.62 12.69 -6.25
N CYS A 119 -6.09 11.95 -5.28
CA CYS A 119 -5.15 12.47 -4.29
C CYS A 119 -3.87 13.01 -4.94
N GLN A 120 -3.36 12.33 -5.97
CA GLN A 120 -2.20 12.80 -6.72
C GLN A 120 -2.55 14.01 -7.59
N LYS A 121 -3.57 13.89 -8.46
CA LYS A 121 -3.85 14.86 -9.53
C LYS A 121 -4.52 16.14 -9.02
N THR A 122 -5.50 16.01 -8.13
CA THR A 122 -6.30 17.14 -7.66
C THR A 122 -5.74 17.74 -6.39
N LEU A 123 -5.33 16.89 -5.43
CA LEU A 123 -4.81 17.35 -4.14
C LEU A 123 -3.29 17.53 -4.09
N ASN A 124 -2.57 17.12 -5.15
CA ASN A 124 -1.10 17.20 -5.24
C ASN A 124 -0.37 16.59 -4.03
N LEU A 125 -0.94 15.53 -3.44
CA LEU A 125 -0.37 14.89 -2.25
C LEU A 125 0.87 14.08 -2.59
N LYS A 126 1.86 14.09 -1.69
CA LYS A 126 3.05 13.23 -1.80
C LYS A 126 2.67 11.76 -1.64
N HIS A 127 3.40 10.89 -2.32
CA HIS A 127 3.20 9.43 -2.29
C HIS A 127 3.13 8.87 -0.85
N GLN A 128 3.96 9.40 0.07
CA GLN A 128 3.95 8.97 1.46
C GLN A 128 2.62 9.30 2.17
N THR A 129 2.08 10.49 1.93
CA THR A 129 0.78 10.92 2.45
C THR A 129 -0.36 10.08 1.87
N ILE A 130 -0.30 9.76 0.58
CA ILE A 130 -1.30 8.90 -0.08
C ILE A 130 -1.34 7.51 0.55
N LYS A 131 -0.16 6.91 0.82
CA LYS A 131 -0.07 5.63 1.55
C LYS A 131 -0.69 5.71 2.94
N LEU A 132 -0.41 6.80 3.65
CA LEU A 132 -0.97 7.04 4.98
C LEU A 132 -2.49 7.17 4.94
N TYR A 133 -3.01 7.80 3.88
CA TYR A 133 -4.46 7.92 3.69
C TYR A 133 -5.12 6.58 3.39
N LEU A 134 -4.50 5.75 2.55
CA LEU A 134 -4.97 4.37 2.30
C LEU A 134 -4.97 3.53 3.58
N ALA A 135 -3.94 3.64 4.42
CA ALA A 135 -3.90 2.96 5.71
C ALA A 135 -5.05 3.39 6.63
N GLY A 136 -5.36 4.69 6.67
CA GLY A 136 -6.52 5.21 7.39
C GLY A 136 -7.84 4.68 6.86
N VAL A 137 -8.03 4.67 5.54
CA VAL A 137 -9.23 4.08 4.91
C VAL A 137 -9.36 2.60 5.28
N ARG A 138 -8.30 1.80 5.09
CA ARG A 138 -8.27 0.39 5.47
C ARG A 138 -8.64 0.17 6.94
N HIS A 139 -8.09 0.96 7.85
CA HIS A 139 -8.38 0.86 9.28
C HIS A 139 -9.88 1.05 9.57
N TYR A 140 -10.52 2.06 8.97
CA TYR A 140 -11.96 2.29 9.13
C TYR A 140 -12.79 1.14 8.55
N TYR A 141 -12.43 0.60 7.39
CA TYR A 141 -13.16 -0.51 6.78
C TYR A 141 -13.08 -1.79 7.60
N ILE A 142 -11.90 -2.11 8.14
CA ILE A 142 -11.74 -3.26 9.05
C ILE A 142 -12.56 -3.07 10.32
N ARG A 143 -12.54 -1.85 10.90
CA ARG A 143 -13.24 -1.54 12.15
C ARG A 143 -14.77 -1.63 12.03
N PHE A 144 -15.34 -1.13 10.94
CA PHE A 144 -16.81 -1.04 10.77
C PHE A 144 -17.42 -2.19 9.98
N LEU A 145 -16.71 -2.75 9.01
CA LEU A 145 -17.24 -3.77 8.08
C LEU A 145 -16.51 -5.12 8.19
N GLY A 146 -15.46 -5.21 9.00
CA GLY A 146 -14.73 -6.45 9.23
C GLY A 146 -13.96 -7.00 8.01
N TYR A 147 -13.82 -6.21 6.93
CA TYR A 147 -13.12 -6.64 5.72
C TYR A 147 -12.00 -5.67 5.33
N ASP A 148 -10.96 -6.22 4.69
CA ASP A 148 -9.84 -5.42 4.16
C ASP A 148 -10.09 -5.08 2.67
N PRO A 149 -10.36 -3.81 2.32
CA PRO A 149 -10.59 -3.39 0.94
C PRO A 149 -9.32 -3.49 0.07
N MET A 150 -8.15 -3.68 0.68
CA MET A 150 -6.87 -3.77 -0.02
C MET A 150 -6.39 -5.21 -0.23
N ALA A 151 -7.04 -6.21 0.37
CA ALA A 151 -6.55 -7.60 0.37
C ALA A 151 -6.40 -8.19 -1.05
N ASN A 152 -7.31 -7.86 -1.96
CA ASN A 152 -7.33 -8.35 -3.34
C ASN A 152 -6.96 -7.27 -4.38
N ALA A 153 -6.34 -6.17 -3.97
CA ALA A 153 -6.04 -5.04 -4.84
C ALA A 153 -4.65 -5.19 -5.52
N ILE A 154 -4.60 -5.89 -6.66
CA ILE A 154 -3.36 -6.21 -7.39
C ILE A 154 -2.81 -5.01 -8.18
N ARG A 155 -3.70 -4.18 -8.74
CA ARG A 155 -3.37 -2.97 -9.53
C ARG A 155 -2.95 -1.82 -8.64
N LEU A 156 -3.50 -1.71 -7.43
CA LEU A 156 -3.23 -0.60 -6.51
C LEU A 156 -1.72 -0.39 -6.21
N PRO A 157 -0.91 -1.44 -5.90
CA PRO A 157 0.54 -1.31 -5.75
C PRO A 157 1.26 -0.81 -7.01
N VAL A 158 0.80 -1.23 -8.20
CA VAL A 158 1.39 -0.81 -9.48
C VAL A 158 1.16 0.68 -9.70
N ILE A 159 -0.06 1.16 -9.43
CA ILE A 159 -0.42 2.58 -9.53
C ILE A 159 0.39 3.41 -8.51
N LEU A 160 0.48 2.97 -7.25
CA LEU A 160 1.30 3.66 -6.24
C LEU A 160 2.77 3.77 -6.66
N ARG A 161 3.32 2.73 -7.28
CA ARG A 161 4.68 2.75 -7.83
C ARG A 161 4.80 3.76 -8.98
N GLY A 162 3.80 3.84 -9.86
CA GLY A 162 3.71 4.85 -10.91
C GLY A 162 3.72 6.27 -10.35
N ILE A 163 2.92 6.53 -9.31
CA ILE A 163 2.85 7.82 -8.63
C ILE A 163 4.20 8.19 -8.02
N LYS A 164 4.81 7.27 -7.27
CA LYS A 164 6.15 7.47 -6.68
C LYS A 164 7.17 7.86 -7.75
N LYS A 165 7.18 7.16 -8.89
CA LYS A 165 8.08 7.47 -10.00
C LYS A 165 7.78 8.85 -10.58
N SER A 166 6.52 9.19 -10.84
CA SER A 166 6.15 10.49 -11.40
C SER A 166 6.58 11.67 -10.52
N GLN A 167 6.49 11.53 -9.20
CA GLN A 167 6.86 12.57 -8.24
C GLN A 167 8.37 12.69 -8.06
N ASN A 168 9.09 11.56 -8.11
CA ASN A 168 10.55 11.55 -7.98
C ASN A 168 11.28 11.94 -9.27
N ASN A 169 10.61 11.84 -10.42
CA ASN A 169 11.17 12.18 -11.72
C ASN A 169 11.06 13.67 -12.05
N VAL A 170 10.73 14.51 -11.05
CA VAL A 170 11.13 15.92 -11.07
C VAL A 170 12.64 15.94 -10.86
N VAL A 171 13.38 15.55 -11.91
CA VAL A 171 14.79 15.81 -12.02
C VAL A 171 14.90 17.32 -11.83
N GLN A 172 15.44 17.76 -10.70
CA GLN A 172 16.01 19.09 -10.66
C GLN A 172 17.05 19.10 -11.78
N GLU A 173 16.71 19.71 -12.91
CA GLU A 173 17.68 20.01 -13.94
C GLU A 173 18.82 20.71 -13.22
N ARG A 174 19.96 20.03 -13.09
CA ARG A 174 21.20 20.69 -12.74
C ARG A 174 21.47 21.59 -13.94
N LEU A 175 21.02 22.84 -13.84
CA LEU A 175 21.33 23.83 -14.85
C LEU A 175 22.85 23.82 -15.00
N PRO A 176 23.39 23.60 -16.21
CA PRO A 176 24.81 23.82 -16.43
C PRO A 176 25.08 25.25 -16.00
N ILE A 177 26.04 25.47 -15.10
CA ILE A 177 26.46 26.81 -14.69
C ILE A 177 26.80 27.54 -15.99
N THR A 178 25.90 28.37 -16.49
CA THR A 178 26.00 28.83 -17.87
C THR A 178 27.22 29.76 -17.94
N SER A 179 27.94 29.78 -19.07
CA SER A 179 29.11 30.66 -19.27
C SER A 179 28.83 32.12 -18.88
N SER A 180 27.58 32.58 -19.01
CA SER A 180 27.10 33.88 -18.52
C SER A 180 27.28 34.08 -17.01
N ILE A 181 26.94 33.10 -16.17
CA ILE A 181 27.06 33.17 -14.71
C ILE A 181 28.54 33.16 -14.34
N LEU A 182 29.34 32.31 -14.97
CA LEU A 182 30.79 32.25 -14.76
C LEU A 182 31.46 33.58 -15.10
N ASN A 183 31.11 34.19 -16.23
CA ASN A 183 31.64 35.49 -16.65
C ASN A 183 31.25 36.61 -15.69
N LYS A 184 30.01 36.61 -15.18
CA LYS A 184 29.57 37.54 -14.14
C LYS A 184 30.37 37.36 -12.85
N LEU A 185 30.63 36.12 -12.45
CA LEU A 185 31.43 35.81 -11.26
C LEU A 185 32.89 36.27 -11.43
N CYS A 186 33.51 36.00 -12.58
CA CYS A 186 34.85 36.49 -12.88
C CYS A 186 34.92 38.03 -12.92
N ALA A 187 33.90 38.70 -13.49
CA ALA A 187 33.82 40.15 -13.53
C ALA A 187 33.60 40.79 -12.14
N LEU A 188 32.96 40.06 -11.22
CA LEU A 188 32.82 40.48 -9.82
C LEU A 188 34.14 40.29 -9.06
N LEU A 189 34.82 39.15 -9.26
CA LEU A 189 36.13 38.92 -8.65
C LEU A 189 37.19 39.90 -9.14
N SER A 190 37.13 40.36 -10.40
CA SER A 190 38.04 41.39 -10.91
C SER A 190 37.83 42.78 -10.28
N LYS A 191 36.75 42.99 -9.53
CA LYS A 191 36.48 44.24 -8.79
C LYS A 191 37.08 44.24 -7.38
N GLY A 192 37.74 43.16 -6.95
CA GLY A 192 38.41 43.11 -5.65
C GLY A 192 37.45 42.85 -4.49
N ILE A 193 36.76 41.71 -4.49
CA ILE A 193 35.75 41.38 -3.46
C ILE A 193 36.39 40.77 -2.22
N PHE A 194 37.43 39.95 -2.37
CA PHE A 194 38.07 39.27 -1.25
C PHE A 194 39.49 39.78 -1.01
N SER A 195 40.39 39.52 -1.96
CA SER A 195 41.81 39.92 -1.91
C SER A 195 42.43 39.64 -3.29
N PRO A 196 43.40 40.45 -3.77
CA PRO A 196 43.94 40.31 -5.13
C PRO A 196 44.43 38.89 -5.47
N VAL A 197 45.01 38.20 -4.49
CA VAL A 197 45.53 36.83 -4.66
C VAL A 197 44.40 35.80 -4.71
N LEU A 198 43.43 35.90 -3.80
CA LEU A 198 42.27 35.00 -3.75
C LEU A 198 41.38 35.17 -5.00
N ASP A 199 41.17 36.41 -5.43
CA ASP A 199 40.35 36.74 -6.60
C ASP A 199 40.97 36.19 -7.89
N LEU A 200 42.30 36.27 -8.03
CA LEU A 200 43.02 35.66 -9.15
C LEU A 200 42.94 34.13 -9.11
N MET A 201 43.09 33.54 -7.93
CA MET A 201 43.06 32.09 -7.74
C MET A 201 41.68 31.51 -8.08
N PHE A 202 40.59 32.15 -7.64
CA PHE A 202 39.22 31.77 -8.01
C PHE A 202 38.94 31.95 -9.50
N GLN A 203 39.39 33.06 -10.11
CA GLN A 203 39.26 33.24 -11.56
C GLN A 203 39.95 32.14 -12.36
N CYS A 204 41.17 31.74 -11.98
CA CYS A 204 41.89 30.66 -12.63
C CYS A 204 41.19 29.32 -12.45
N ALA A 205 40.74 28.98 -11.23
CA ALA A 205 40.02 27.74 -10.97
C ALA A 205 38.72 27.63 -11.78
N PHE A 206 37.94 28.71 -11.84
CA PHE A 206 36.70 28.76 -12.61
C PHE A 206 36.93 28.65 -14.12
N LYS A 207 37.96 29.31 -14.66
CA LYS A 207 38.32 29.20 -16.09
C LYS A 207 38.89 27.83 -16.46
N LEU A 208 39.66 27.20 -15.58
CA LEU A 208 40.23 25.86 -15.80
C LEU A 208 39.15 24.79 -15.82
N HIS A 209 38.24 24.80 -14.85
CA HIS A 209 37.14 23.84 -14.78
C HIS A 209 36.25 23.89 -16.04
N PHE A 210 36.02 25.08 -16.59
CA PHE A 210 35.16 25.27 -17.76
C PHE A 210 35.85 25.01 -19.11
N ARG A 211 37.19 24.99 -19.16
CA ARG A 211 37.95 24.73 -20.41
C ARG A 211 38.22 23.25 -20.66
N PHE A 212 38.06 22.41 -19.64
CA PHE A 212 38.29 20.96 -19.69
C PHE A 212 37.02 20.11 -19.55
N SER A 213 35.84 20.74 -19.55
CA SER A 213 34.53 20.06 -19.55
C SER A 213 33.82 20.26 -20.88
#